data_AF-A0A950R2X5-F1
#
_entry.id   AF-A0A950R2X5-F1
#
_cell.length_a   1.000
_cell.length_b   1.000
_cell.length_c   1.000
_cell.angle_alpha   90.00
_cell.angle_beta   90.00
_cell.angle_gamma   90.00
#
_symmetry.space_group_name_H-M   'P 1'
#
loop_
_entity.id
_entity.type
_entity.pdbx_description
1 polymer ?
#
loop_
_entity_poly.entity_id
_entity_poly.type
_entity_poly.pdbx_seq_one_letter_code
_entity_poly.pdbx_strand_id
1 'polypeptide(L)'
;MIRSLGRAGLDVHTAWCPLNSASLESRYIKTIHSIPYYRPDEVTWIDAFNELVCRFDFDLVVPCDDASLLPLQMHKGQLARPGSIYLLSDEAHWMTSDKQRTYEVAQELGIPLPRQLVVATPAELAAAVHEFGLPILAKPPRSAESRDPQARRSVKRVRRPEDLELIASAIPQETFLVQEFFRGIGVGVETLCRNGEVLVAFQHERVHEPLLGGGSTYRRSVPLNPELLEATCKLMKAVSYTGVCMVEFRYNPESRRWVLIETNGRFWGSLPLAIASGVDFPRYLYEMMKYGKTEFDGAYRLNLYCRNWRMDLGWLRSNLRADKADPTLMSLPLHRVMAEVRNVFLLRERSDTFTLDDPGPAMEELAGLFGRLSATVSSRLTVVRRRMRHRALNLFRHSSSVLFVCKGNICRSPFAEYYAKARMPTLRISSVGLLPASGRSSPKFAVEAARARGIDLSQHRSKVLTDEHLRSFDVIFVFDADLFRAVDRAAKRQSMAGKVFYLGSLDVREALEIRDPYGKNLVDFEAAYARIASLIDRTAAAAGRAAAHTETAA
;
A
#
# COMPACT_ATOMS: atom_id res chain seq x y z
N MET A 1 14.52 -7.75 -1.86
CA MET A 1 15.43 -7.07 -2.80
C MET A 1 16.68 -6.57 -2.09
N ILE A 2 16.61 -5.50 -1.28
CA ILE A 2 17.75 -4.87 -0.58
C ILE A 2 18.73 -5.89 0.03
N ARG A 3 18.23 -6.77 0.90
CA ARG A 3 19.05 -7.82 1.54
C ARG A 3 19.72 -8.78 0.57
N SER A 4 19.04 -9.16 -0.50
CA SER A 4 19.58 -10.15 -1.45
C SER A 4 20.74 -9.53 -2.24
N LEU A 5 20.55 -8.31 -2.76
CA LEU A 5 21.60 -7.57 -3.46
C LEU A 5 22.78 -7.22 -2.52
N GLY A 6 22.49 -6.75 -1.30
CA GLY A 6 23.53 -6.44 -0.32
C GLY A 6 24.32 -7.66 0.16
N ARG A 7 23.68 -8.83 0.33
CA ARG A 7 24.38 -10.11 0.61
C ARG A 7 25.23 -10.58 -0.57
N ALA A 8 24.88 -10.20 -1.79
CA ALA A 8 25.69 -10.44 -2.98
C ALA A 8 26.88 -9.47 -3.10
N GLY A 9 27.08 -8.57 -2.13
CA GLY A 9 28.20 -7.62 -2.11
C GLY A 9 27.96 -6.36 -2.95
N LEU A 10 26.73 -6.12 -3.41
CA LEU A 10 26.40 -4.93 -4.21
C LEU A 10 26.13 -3.72 -3.31
N ASP A 11 26.55 -2.54 -3.78
CA ASP A 11 26.20 -1.26 -3.18
C ASP A 11 24.71 -0.96 -3.43
N VAL A 12 23.89 -1.04 -2.39
CA VAL A 12 22.44 -0.81 -2.51
C VAL A 12 22.06 0.61 -2.12
N HIS A 13 21.54 1.37 -3.08
CA HIS A 13 20.93 2.67 -2.86
C HIS A 13 19.39 2.55 -2.94
N THR A 14 18.66 3.42 -2.24
CA THR A 14 17.18 3.44 -2.33
C THR A 14 16.66 4.82 -2.70
N ALA A 15 15.78 4.86 -3.69
CA ALA A 15 14.99 6.03 -4.11
C ALA A 15 13.75 5.53 -4.90
N TRP A 16 12.64 6.24 -4.98
CA TRP A 16 12.08 7.10 -3.95
C TRP A 16 11.17 6.21 -3.08
N CYS A 17 11.41 6.16 -1.76
CA CYS A 17 10.70 5.26 -0.84
C CYS A 17 9.77 6.06 0.11
N PRO A 18 8.57 5.55 0.48
CA PRO A 18 7.76 6.17 1.52
C PRO A 18 8.52 6.28 2.86
N LEU A 19 8.38 7.43 3.54
CA LEU A 19 9.10 7.74 4.78
C LEU A 19 8.87 6.72 5.92
N ASN A 20 7.74 6.00 5.87
CA ASN A 20 7.33 5.01 6.85
C ASN A 20 7.66 3.56 6.46
N SER A 21 8.42 3.33 5.38
CA SER A 21 8.79 1.98 4.99
C SER A 21 9.79 1.38 5.97
N ALA A 22 9.47 0.20 6.52
CA ALA A 22 10.38 -0.56 7.37
C ALA A 22 11.65 -0.99 6.63
N SER A 23 11.63 -1.03 5.29
CA SER A 23 12.80 -1.39 4.48
C SER A 23 13.97 -0.41 4.67
N LEU A 24 13.70 0.84 5.03
CA LEU A 24 14.72 1.89 5.22
C LEU A 24 15.64 1.63 6.42
N GLU A 25 15.26 0.71 7.31
CA GLU A 25 16.05 0.33 8.49
C GLU A 25 17.00 -0.85 8.18
N SER A 26 17.11 -1.25 6.92
CA SER A 26 18.02 -2.34 6.51
C SER A 26 19.46 -1.85 6.52
N ARG A 27 20.34 -2.60 7.20
CA ARG A 27 21.79 -2.31 7.25
C ARG A 27 22.49 -2.43 5.90
N TYR A 28 21.85 -3.09 4.93
CA TYR A 28 22.37 -3.30 3.59
C TYR A 28 22.18 -2.07 2.69
N ILE A 29 21.47 -1.04 3.16
CA ILE A 29 21.36 0.23 2.43
C ILE A 29 22.61 1.06 2.72
N LYS A 30 23.31 1.45 1.65
CA LYS A 30 24.45 2.38 1.70
C LYS A 30 23.99 3.83 1.73
N THR A 31 23.05 4.18 0.86
CA THR A 31 22.55 5.56 0.73
C THR A 31 21.05 5.60 0.46
N ILE A 32 20.34 6.48 1.17
CA ILE A 32 18.92 6.79 0.93
C ILE A 32 18.85 8.15 0.24
N HIS A 33 18.26 8.21 -0.94
CA HIS A 33 18.08 9.46 -1.69
C HIS A 33 16.65 9.96 -1.55
N SER A 34 16.52 11.29 -1.42
CA SER A 34 15.25 11.97 -1.47
C SER A 34 15.12 12.67 -2.81
N ILE A 35 14.21 12.21 -3.65
CA ILE A 35 13.77 12.91 -4.86
C ILE A 35 12.29 13.29 -4.70
N PRO A 36 11.79 14.31 -5.42
CA PRO A 36 10.37 14.63 -5.45
C PRO A 36 9.53 13.39 -5.77
N TYR A 37 8.25 13.45 -5.44
CA TYR A 37 7.32 12.39 -5.79
C TYR A 37 6.83 12.56 -7.23
N TYR A 38 6.56 11.46 -7.94
CA TYR A 38 6.00 11.54 -9.29
C TYR A 38 4.66 12.31 -9.30
N ARG A 39 4.54 13.24 -10.23
CA ARG A 39 3.34 14.00 -10.53
C ARG A 39 3.18 14.06 -12.05
N PRO A 40 2.02 13.69 -12.62
CA PRO A 40 1.84 13.67 -14.07
C PRO A 40 2.08 15.02 -14.74
N ASP A 41 1.75 16.13 -14.05
CA ASP A 41 1.79 17.49 -14.59
C ASP A 41 3.08 18.25 -14.22
N GLU A 42 4.06 17.62 -13.56
CA GLU A 42 5.32 18.27 -13.17
C GLU A 42 6.54 17.48 -13.63
N VAL A 43 7.52 18.19 -14.22
CA VAL A 43 8.80 17.59 -14.68
C VAL A 43 9.87 17.49 -13.60
N THR A 44 9.66 18.13 -12.44
CA THR A 44 10.64 18.21 -11.35
C THR A 44 11.11 16.83 -10.86
N TRP A 45 10.23 15.82 -10.91
CA TRP A 45 10.58 14.45 -10.56
C TRP A 45 11.56 13.81 -11.56
N ILE A 46 11.28 13.91 -12.86
CA ILE A 46 12.09 13.25 -13.89
C ILE A 46 13.47 13.91 -13.98
N ASP A 47 13.54 15.23 -13.80
CA ASP A 47 14.80 15.98 -13.76
C ASP A 47 15.66 15.54 -12.57
N ALA A 48 15.09 15.50 -11.36
CA ALA A 48 15.79 15.05 -10.16
C ALA A 48 16.19 13.55 -10.24
N PHE A 49 15.34 12.72 -10.85
CA PHE A 49 15.65 11.31 -11.09
C PHE A 49 16.84 11.17 -12.05
N ASN A 50 16.84 11.89 -13.17
CA ASN A 50 17.92 11.88 -14.15
C ASN A 50 19.23 12.42 -13.55
N GLU A 51 19.19 13.51 -12.79
CA GLU A 51 20.35 14.04 -12.07
C GLU A 51 20.94 12.97 -11.15
N LEU A 52 20.10 12.29 -10.37
CA LEU A 52 20.53 11.26 -9.45
C LEU A 52 21.19 10.07 -10.18
N VAL A 53 20.56 9.57 -11.25
CA VAL A 53 21.06 8.43 -12.01
C VAL A 53 22.37 8.77 -12.74
N CYS A 54 22.50 9.99 -13.27
CA CYS A 54 23.74 10.46 -13.89
C CYS A 54 24.86 10.66 -12.86
N ARG A 55 24.55 11.23 -11.70
CA ARG A 55 25.53 11.52 -10.64
C ARG A 55 26.18 10.28 -10.06
N PHE A 56 25.40 9.22 -9.84
CA PHE A 56 25.88 8.01 -9.18
C PHE A 56 26.29 6.88 -10.13
N ASP A 57 25.96 7.00 -11.42
CA ASP A 57 26.27 5.98 -12.43
C ASP A 57 25.85 4.56 -11.99
N PHE A 58 24.56 4.36 -11.74
CA PHE A 58 24.06 3.07 -11.29
C PHE A 58 24.21 1.99 -12.38
N ASP A 59 24.70 0.81 -12.00
CA ASP A 59 24.71 -0.37 -12.86
C ASP A 59 23.29 -0.85 -13.22
N LEU A 60 22.37 -0.76 -12.26
CA LEU A 60 20.97 -1.16 -12.44
C LEU A 60 20.06 -0.39 -11.48
N VAL A 61 18.99 0.19 -12.02
CA VAL A 61 17.88 0.81 -11.29
C VAL A 61 16.65 -0.09 -11.44
N VAL A 62 16.07 -0.51 -10.32
CA VAL A 62 14.95 -1.47 -10.31
C VAL A 62 13.72 -0.84 -9.64
N PRO A 63 12.64 -0.54 -10.39
CA PRO A 63 11.36 -0.19 -9.77
C PRO A 63 10.78 -1.39 -9.01
N CYS A 64 10.36 -1.17 -7.77
CA CYS A 64 9.94 -2.25 -6.86
C CYS A 64 8.44 -2.49 -6.84
N ASP A 65 7.66 -1.51 -7.28
CA ASP A 65 6.20 -1.53 -7.24
C ASP A 65 5.61 -0.74 -8.41
N ASP A 66 4.29 -0.85 -8.60
CA ASP A 66 3.59 -0.17 -9.71
C ASP A 66 3.73 1.36 -9.61
N ALA A 67 3.85 1.90 -8.39
CA ALA A 67 3.99 3.33 -8.15
C ALA A 67 5.34 3.89 -8.61
N SER A 68 6.39 3.06 -8.66
CA SER A 68 7.71 3.40 -9.18
C SER A 68 7.90 2.98 -10.64
N LEU A 69 7.33 1.85 -11.05
CA LEU A 69 7.45 1.34 -12.43
C LEU A 69 6.68 2.19 -13.43
N LEU A 70 5.42 2.51 -13.15
CA LEU A 70 4.53 3.17 -14.12
C LEU A 70 5.06 4.55 -14.56
N PRO A 71 5.53 5.44 -13.65
CA PRO A 71 6.16 6.70 -14.05
C PRO A 71 7.36 6.53 -14.98
N LEU A 72 8.25 5.59 -14.68
CA LEU A 72 9.44 5.36 -15.50
C LEU A 72 9.06 4.81 -16.88
N GLN A 73 8.04 3.94 -16.95
CA GLN A 73 7.54 3.41 -18.21
C GLN A 73 6.91 4.51 -19.08
N MET A 74 6.09 5.38 -18.48
CA MET A 74 5.42 6.48 -19.18
C MET A 74 6.41 7.53 -19.71
N HIS A 75 7.47 7.82 -18.95
CA HIS A 75 8.48 8.83 -19.29
C HIS A 75 9.74 8.21 -19.90
N LYS A 76 9.66 7.02 -20.48
CA LYS A 76 10.82 6.28 -21.01
C LYS A 76 11.70 7.09 -21.97
N GLY A 77 11.10 7.97 -22.78
CA GLY A 77 11.80 8.82 -23.74
C GLY A 77 12.54 10.01 -23.13
N GLN A 78 12.35 10.28 -21.83
CA GLN A 78 12.97 11.38 -21.09
C GLN A 78 14.08 10.89 -20.14
N LEU A 79 14.33 9.58 -20.07
CA LEU A 79 15.32 9.00 -19.16
C LEU A 79 16.74 9.22 -19.69
N ALA A 80 17.64 9.71 -18.85
CA ALA A 80 19.02 10.02 -19.24
C ALA A 80 19.89 8.77 -19.46
N ARG A 81 19.62 7.66 -18.72
CA ARG A 81 20.36 6.39 -18.81
C ARG A 81 19.43 5.18 -18.90
N PRO A 82 18.58 5.07 -19.95
CA PRO A 82 17.54 4.05 -20.03
C PRO A 82 18.10 2.61 -19.99
N GLY A 83 19.32 2.38 -20.49
CA GLY A 83 19.96 1.06 -20.45
C GLY A 83 20.34 0.57 -19.04
N SER A 84 20.41 1.47 -18.06
CA SER A 84 20.64 1.12 -16.65
C SER A 84 19.34 0.90 -15.88
N ILE A 85 18.17 1.10 -16.50
CA ILE A 85 16.88 1.07 -15.81
C ILE A 85 16.12 -0.16 -16.25
N TYR A 86 15.73 -0.99 -15.29
CA TYR A 86 14.88 -2.15 -15.57
C TYR A 86 13.46 -1.68 -15.90
N LEU A 87 13.14 -1.73 -17.18
CA LEU A 87 11.81 -1.47 -17.74
C LEU A 87 11.34 -2.67 -18.57
N LEU A 88 10.03 -2.78 -18.75
CA LEU A 88 9.43 -3.79 -19.60
C LEU A 88 9.34 -3.30 -21.04
N SER A 89 9.22 -4.21 -22.01
CA SER A 89 8.74 -3.84 -23.35
C SER A 89 7.31 -3.30 -23.26
N ASP A 90 6.88 -2.50 -24.24
CA ASP A 90 5.54 -1.91 -24.22
C ASP A 90 4.44 -2.99 -24.17
N GLU A 91 4.59 -4.07 -24.95
CA GLU A 91 3.62 -5.19 -24.93
C GLU A 91 3.62 -5.91 -23.57
N ALA A 92 4.79 -6.17 -23.00
CA ALA A 92 4.90 -6.82 -21.68
C ALA A 92 4.33 -5.93 -20.56
N HIS A 93 4.58 -4.62 -20.60
CA HIS A 93 3.99 -3.68 -19.67
C HIS A 93 2.47 -3.61 -19.83
N TRP A 94 1.98 -3.54 -21.06
CA TRP A 94 0.55 -3.47 -21.35
C TRP A 94 -0.19 -4.70 -20.82
N MET A 95 0.31 -5.90 -21.13
CA MET A 95 -0.27 -7.15 -20.64
C MET A 95 -0.28 -7.21 -19.11
N THR A 96 0.83 -6.85 -18.45
CA THR A 96 0.98 -7.02 -16.99
C THR A 96 0.37 -5.90 -16.14
N SER A 97 0.09 -4.73 -16.73
CA SER A 97 -0.54 -3.60 -16.03
C SER A 97 -2.07 -3.59 -16.20
N ASP A 98 -2.59 -4.21 -17.27
CA ASP A 98 -4.01 -4.26 -17.58
C ASP A 98 -4.57 -5.69 -17.53
N LYS A 99 -5.47 -5.92 -16.58
CA LYS A 99 -6.12 -7.23 -16.35
C LYS A 99 -7.00 -7.66 -17.52
N GLN A 100 -7.58 -6.71 -18.25
CA GLN A 100 -8.38 -7.02 -19.44
C GLN A 100 -7.45 -7.52 -20.55
N ARG A 101 -6.29 -6.88 -20.73
CA ARG A 101 -5.30 -7.35 -21.71
C ARG A 101 -4.75 -8.73 -21.36
N THR A 102 -4.40 -8.98 -20.09
CA THR A 102 -4.01 -10.33 -19.64
C THR A 102 -5.10 -11.36 -20.00
N TYR A 103 -6.38 -11.01 -19.80
CA TYR A 103 -7.50 -11.89 -20.10
C TYR A 103 -7.59 -12.22 -21.59
N GLU A 104 -7.50 -11.22 -22.47
CA GLU A 104 -7.55 -11.40 -23.93
C GLU A 104 -6.43 -12.29 -24.44
N VAL A 105 -5.18 -12.00 -24.06
CA VAL A 105 -4.02 -12.81 -24.47
C VAL A 105 -4.15 -14.24 -23.97
N ALA A 106 -4.61 -14.44 -22.73
CA ALA A 106 -4.83 -15.77 -22.18
C ALA A 106 -5.95 -16.53 -22.91
N GLN A 107 -7.01 -15.84 -23.32
CA GLN A 107 -8.12 -16.42 -24.07
C GLN A 107 -7.68 -16.89 -25.45
N GLU A 108 -6.90 -16.08 -26.17
CA GLU A 108 -6.32 -16.44 -27.47
C GLU A 108 -5.40 -17.67 -27.39
N LEU A 109 -4.70 -17.82 -26.27
CA LEU A 109 -3.81 -18.96 -26.00
C LEU A 109 -4.54 -20.21 -25.46
N GLY A 110 -5.87 -20.16 -25.30
CA GLY A 110 -6.68 -21.25 -24.75
C GLY A 110 -6.39 -21.54 -23.28
N ILE A 111 -5.91 -20.55 -22.52
CA ILE A 111 -5.63 -20.70 -21.09
C ILE A 111 -6.96 -20.60 -20.32
N PRO A 112 -7.24 -21.53 -19.39
CA PRO A 112 -8.41 -21.48 -18.53
C PRO A 112 -8.57 -20.14 -17.80
N LEU A 113 -9.73 -19.52 -18.00
CA LEU A 113 -10.13 -18.24 -17.39
C LEU A 113 -11.48 -18.39 -16.70
N PRO A 114 -11.74 -17.66 -15.61
CA PRO A 114 -13.10 -17.51 -15.09
C PRO A 114 -13.91 -16.60 -16.02
N ARG A 115 -15.21 -16.82 -16.15
CA ARG A 115 -16.09 -15.93 -16.95
C ARG A 115 -15.99 -14.48 -16.45
N GLN A 116 -15.91 -13.54 -17.39
CA GLN A 116 -15.75 -12.11 -17.11
C GLN A 116 -16.59 -11.27 -18.07
N LEU A 117 -17.19 -10.19 -17.55
CA LEU A 117 -17.84 -9.14 -18.30
C LEU A 117 -17.22 -7.78 -17.95
N VAL A 118 -17.09 -6.93 -18.97
CA VAL A 118 -16.73 -5.52 -18.80
C VAL A 118 -18.01 -4.75 -18.50
N VAL A 119 -18.03 -4.02 -17.40
CA VAL A 119 -19.20 -3.30 -16.89
C VAL A 119 -18.87 -1.81 -16.77
N ALA A 120 -19.61 -1.01 -17.51
CA ALA A 120 -19.57 0.45 -17.55
C ALA A 120 -20.92 1.08 -17.16
N THR A 121 -22.00 0.30 -17.00
CA THR A 121 -23.30 0.80 -16.53
C THR A 121 -23.89 -0.03 -15.38
N PRO A 122 -24.74 0.55 -14.51
CA PRO A 122 -25.46 -0.23 -13.49
C PRO A 122 -26.34 -1.34 -14.06
N ALA A 123 -26.88 -1.17 -15.28
CA ALA A 123 -27.67 -2.19 -15.97
C ALA A 123 -26.80 -3.41 -16.35
N GLU A 124 -25.60 -3.16 -16.87
CA GLU A 124 -24.61 -4.23 -17.15
C GLU A 124 -24.16 -4.94 -15.86
N LEU A 125 -24.02 -4.21 -14.75
CA LEU A 125 -23.72 -4.83 -13.45
C LEU A 125 -24.84 -5.80 -13.04
N ALA A 126 -26.10 -5.39 -13.18
CA ALA A 126 -27.25 -6.24 -12.87
C ALA A 126 -27.30 -7.48 -13.78
N ALA A 127 -27.01 -7.33 -15.07
CA ALA A 127 -26.92 -8.44 -16.02
C ALA A 127 -25.81 -9.42 -15.64
N ALA A 128 -24.62 -8.93 -15.28
CA ALA A 128 -23.50 -9.77 -14.84
C ALA A 128 -23.82 -10.55 -13.55
N VAL A 129 -24.50 -9.92 -12.60
CA VAL A 129 -24.97 -10.60 -11.37
C VAL A 129 -25.99 -11.69 -11.70
N HIS A 130 -26.91 -11.43 -12.64
CA HIS A 130 -27.89 -12.42 -13.09
C HIS A 130 -27.22 -13.62 -13.78
N GLU A 131 -26.20 -13.40 -14.60
CA GLU A 131 -25.50 -14.47 -15.33
C GLU A 131 -24.58 -15.32 -14.44
N PHE A 132 -23.83 -14.68 -13.53
CA PHE A 132 -22.81 -15.37 -12.74
C PHE A 132 -23.33 -15.88 -11.39
N GLY A 133 -24.37 -15.25 -10.85
CA GLY A 133 -24.80 -15.45 -9.47
C GLY A 133 -23.79 -14.89 -8.46
N LEU A 134 -24.22 -14.73 -7.21
CA LEU A 134 -23.33 -14.31 -6.12
C LEU A 134 -22.61 -15.52 -5.49
N PRO A 135 -21.36 -15.37 -5.04
CA PRO A 135 -20.58 -14.13 -5.05
C PRO A 135 -19.91 -13.83 -6.41
N ILE A 136 -19.70 -12.54 -6.70
CA ILE A 136 -18.89 -12.07 -7.85
C ILE A 136 -17.66 -11.29 -7.36
N LEU A 137 -16.68 -11.15 -8.23
CA LEU A 137 -15.52 -10.27 -8.05
C LEU A 137 -15.64 -9.07 -8.98
N ALA A 138 -15.66 -7.86 -8.41
CA ALA A 138 -15.57 -6.61 -9.16
C ALA A 138 -14.17 -6.03 -8.97
N LYS A 139 -13.42 -5.88 -10.07
CA LYS A 139 -12.06 -5.35 -10.06
C LYS A 139 -11.91 -4.31 -11.17
N PRO A 140 -11.17 -3.21 -10.95
CA PRO A 140 -10.81 -2.31 -12.02
C PRO A 140 -9.85 -3.02 -13.00
N PRO A 141 -9.81 -2.62 -14.29
CA PRO A 141 -8.85 -3.16 -15.26
C PRO A 141 -7.40 -2.99 -14.81
N ARG A 142 -7.07 -1.87 -14.17
CA ARG A 142 -5.71 -1.57 -13.69
C ARG A 142 -5.66 -1.41 -12.18
N SER A 143 -4.60 -1.94 -11.58
CA SER A 143 -4.34 -1.82 -10.13
C SER A 143 -3.89 -0.41 -9.71
N ALA A 144 -3.29 0.33 -10.65
CA ALA A 144 -2.79 1.68 -10.49
C ALA A 144 -3.10 2.48 -11.77
N GLU A 145 -3.37 3.78 -11.64
CA GLU A 145 -3.60 4.67 -12.79
C GLU A 145 -2.40 5.56 -13.07
N SER A 146 -2.26 6.01 -14.31
CA SER A 146 -1.22 6.98 -14.71
C SER A 146 -1.30 8.29 -13.93
N ARG A 147 -2.52 8.75 -13.59
CA ARG A 147 -2.74 10.00 -12.86
C ARG A 147 -2.46 9.90 -11.36
N ASP A 148 -2.65 8.72 -10.77
CA ASP A 148 -2.32 8.44 -9.37
C ASP A 148 -1.79 7.00 -9.24
N PRO A 149 -0.51 6.76 -9.57
CA PRO A 149 0.09 5.43 -9.52
C PRO A 149 0.14 4.81 -8.13
N GLN A 150 -0.17 5.59 -7.10
CA GLN A 150 -0.03 5.21 -5.69
C GLN A 150 -1.37 4.90 -5.04
N ALA A 151 -2.48 5.39 -5.59
CA ALA A 151 -3.80 4.91 -5.23
C ALA A 151 -4.00 3.50 -5.79
N ARG A 152 -3.68 2.50 -4.96
CA ARG A 152 -4.06 1.12 -5.27
C ARG A 152 -5.57 1.00 -5.25
N ARG A 153 -6.12 0.56 -6.38
CA ARG A 153 -7.53 0.21 -6.47
C ARG A 153 -7.74 -1.23 -6.03
N SER A 154 -8.75 -1.45 -5.19
CA SER A 154 -8.99 -2.75 -4.56
C SER A 154 -10.02 -3.56 -5.32
N VAL A 155 -9.76 -4.86 -5.44
CA VAL A 155 -10.79 -5.85 -5.79
C VAL A 155 -11.85 -5.89 -4.69
N LYS A 156 -13.12 -5.85 -5.09
CA LYS A 156 -14.26 -5.99 -4.19
C LYS A 156 -14.96 -7.32 -4.48
N ARG A 157 -15.09 -8.14 -3.44
CA ARG A 157 -15.92 -9.34 -3.49
C ARG A 157 -17.34 -8.97 -3.05
N VAL A 158 -18.29 -9.11 -3.96
CA VAL A 158 -19.71 -8.87 -3.70
C VAL A 158 -20.34 -10.17 -3.27
N ARG A 159 -20.90 -10.22 -2.06
CA ARG A 159 -21.47 -11.44 -1.50
C ARG A 159 -22.97 -11.32 -1.31
N ARG A 160 -23.45 -10.09 -1.08
CA ARG A 160 -24.87 -9.78 -0.88
C ARG A 160 -25.32 -8.69 -1.86
N PRO A 161 -26.60 -8.65 -2.24
CA PRO A 161 -27.12 -7.58 -3.10
C PRO A 161 -26.87 -6.17 -2.54
N GLU A 162 -26.90 -6.01 -1.22
CA GLU A 162 -26.61 -4.73 -0.52
C GLU A 162 -25.19 -4.19 -0.83
N ASP A 163 -24.22 -5.07 -1.11
CA ASP A 163 -22.84 -4.66 -1.43
C ASP A 163 -22.73 -4.02 -2.83
N LEU A 164 -23.76 -4.17 -3.69
CA LEU A 164 -23.74 -3.67 -5.07
C LEU A 164 -23.82 -2.14 -5.15
N GLU A 165 -24.47 -1.48 -4.19
CA GLU A 165 -24.64 -0.02 -4.19
C GLU A 165 -23.29 0.72 -4.22
N LEU A 166 -22.29 0.17 -3.51
CA LEU A 166 -20.94 0.74 -3.47
C LEU A 166 -20.19 0.60 -4.81
N ILE A 167 -20.54 -0.39 -5.62
CA ILE A 167 -19.97 -0.56 -6.97
C ILE A 167 -20.76 0.29 -7.96
N ALA A 168 -22.09 0.24 -7.91
CA ALA A 168 -22.97 1.02 -8.77
C ALA A 168 -22.70 2.52 -8.66
N SER A 169 -22.42 3.03 -7.46
CA SER A 169 -22.05 4.44 -7.23
C SER A 169 -20.66 4.83 -7.79
N ALA A 170 -19.78 3.87 -8.03
CA ALA A 170 -18.44 4.08 -8.59
C ALA A 170 -18.41 3.95 -10.13
N ILE A 171 -19.32 3.16 -10.72
CA ILE A 171 -19.41 2.92 -12.18
C ILE A 171 -19.38 4.20 -13.03
N PRO A 172 -20.09 5.30 -12.68
CA PRO A 172 -20.07 6.50 -13.51
C PRO A 172 -18.69 7.16 -13.69
N GLN A 173 -17.70 6.74 -12.92
CA GLN A 173 -16.34 7.29 -12.98
C GLN A 173 -15.29 6.25 -13.41
N GLU A 174 -15.62 4.97 -13.37
CA GLU A 174 -14.66 3.87 -13.59
C GLU A 174 -15.35 2.66 -14.22
N THR A 175 -14.68 2.04 -15.19
CA THR A 175 -15.07 0.72 -15.71
C THR A 175 -14.64 -0.39 -14.75
N PHE A 176 -15.49 -1.40 -14.56
CA PHE A 176 -15.19 -2.58 -13.76
C PHE A 176 -15.15 -3.84 -14.63
N LEU A 177 -14.23 -4.73 -14.31
CA LEU A 177 -14.26 -6.12 -14.72
C LEU A 177 -15.03 -6.90 -13.67
N VAL A 178 -16.21 -7.41 -14.03
CA VAL A 178 -17.01 -8.30 -13.19
C VAL A 178 -16.72 -9.73 -13.59
N GLN A 179 -16.26 -10.52 -12.64
CA GLN A 179 -15.78 -11.87 -12.87
C GLN A 179 -16.49 -12.85 -11.94
N GLU A 180 -16.80 -14.04 -12.44
CA GLU A 180 -17.38 -15.11 -11.62
C GLU A 180 -16.40 -15.52 -10.51
N PHE A 181 -16.93 -15.91 -9.35
CA PHE A 181 -16.09 -16.37 -8.26
C PHE A 181 -15.64 -17.81 -8.46
N PHE A 182 -14.36 -18.02 -8.74
CA PHE A 182 -13.76 -19.34 -8.79
C PHE A 182 -13.26 -19.80 -7.41
N ARG A 183 -13.83 -20.89 -6.88
CA ARG A 183 -13.41 -21.48 -5.60
C ARG A 183 -12.10 -22.25 -5.76
N GLY A 184 -11.10 -21.90 -4.95
CA GLY A 184 -9.81 -22.59 -4.91
C GLY A 184 -8.81 -21.88 -3.99
N ILE A 185 -7.58 -22.38 -3.96
CA ILE A 185 -6.42 -21.76 -3.31
C ILE A 185 -5.69 -20.86 -4.30
N GLY A 186 -5.13 -19.74 -3.84
CA GLY A 186 -4.27 -18.92 -4.68
C GLY A 186 -2.90 -19.57 -4.85
N VAL A 187 -2.42 -19.63 -6.09
CA VAL A 187 -1.11 -20.16 -6.47
C VAL A 187 -0.40 -19.10 -7.30
N GLY A 188 0.86 -18.80 -6.99
CA GLY A 188 1.68 -17.94 -7.83
C GLY A 188 2.77 -18.77 -8.49
N VAL A 189 2.98 -18.56 -9.79
CA VAL A 189 4.15 -19.03 -10.53
C VAL A 189 5.01 -17.82 -10.85
N GLU A 190 6.24 -17.84 -10.36
CA GLU A 190 7.16 -16.72 -10.38
C GLU A 190 8.34 -17.04 -11.27
N THR A 191 8.65 -16.15 -12.21
CA THR A 191 9.60 -16.44 -13.27
C THR A 191 10.62 -15.33 -13.46
N LEU A 192 11.80 -15.73 -13.95
CA LEU A 192 12.75 -14.86 -14.64
C LEU A 192 12.77 -15.31 -16.09
N CYS A 193 12.51 -14.39 -17.02
CA CYS A 193 12.42 -14.69 -18.43
C CYS A 193 13.40 -13.85 -19.26
N ARG A 194 13.75 -14.35 -20.44
CA ARG A 194 14.46 -13.60 -21.48
C ARG A 194 13.87 -13.94 -22.84
N ASN A 195 13.41 -12.93 -23.57
CA ASN A 195 12.81 -13.04 -24.90
C ASN A 195 11.70 -14.11 -24.97
N GLY A 196 10.88 -14.20 -23.92
CA GLY A 196 9.76 -15.14 -23.82
C GLY A 196 10.12 -16.52 -23.25
N GLU A 197 11.41 -16.84 -23.14
CA GLU A 197 11.85 -18.10 -22.54
C GLU A 197 11.99 -17.96 -21.02
N VAL A 198 11.46 -18.93 -20.27
CA VAL A 198 11.53 -18.98 -18.81
C VAL A 198 12.86 -19.60 -18.40
N LEU A 199 13.73 -18.80 -17.76
CA LEU A 199 15.05 -19.24 -17.30
C LEU A 199 15.00 -19.90 -15.92
N VAL A 200 14.14 -19.39 -15.04
CA VAL A 200 13.90 -19.93 -13.69
C VAL A 200 12.42 -19.81 -13.37
N ALA A 201 11.87 -20.82 -12.71
CA ALA A 201 10.51 -20.80 -12.17
C ALA A 201 10.48 -21.23 -10.70
N PHE A 202 9.63 -20.57 -9.92
CA PHE A 202 9.33 -20.87 -8.53
C PHE A 202 7.80 -20.88 -8.36
N GLN A 203 7.27 -21.71 -7.46
CA GLN A 203 5.83 -21.72 -7.19
C GLN A 203 5.54 -21.70 -5.69
N HIS A 204 4.54 -20.91 -5.34
CA HIS A 204 3.99 -20.90 -3.99
C HIS A 204 2.48 -21.07 -3.96
N GLU A 205 2.01 -21.60 -2.83
CA GLU A 205 0.60 -21.58 -2.44
C GLU A 205 0.38 -20.53 -1.36
N ARG A 206 -0.79 -19.87 -1.44
CA ARG A 206 -1.28 -18.97 -0.40
C ARG A 206 -1.98 -19.80 0.67
N VAL A 207 -1.34 -19.90 1.84
CA VAL A 207 -1.88 -20.61 3.00
C VAL A 207 -2.94 -19.74 3.67
N HIS A 208 -2.61 -18.46 3.89
CA HIS A 208 -3.54 -17.45 4.39
C HIS A 208 -3.74 -16.33 3.37
N GLU A 209 -5.01 -16.03 3.15
CA GLU A 209 -5.50 -14.92 2.34
C GLU A 209 -6.59 -14.17 3.12
N PRO A 210 -6.67 -12.83 3.05
CA PRO A 210 -7.78 -12.09 3.64
C PRO A 210 -9.14 -12.69 3.27
N LEU A 211 -10.10 -12.67 4.20
CA LEU A 211 -11.38 -13.39 4.04
C LEU A 211 -12.16 -13.00 2.77
N LEU A 212 -11.97 -11.77 2.29
CA LEU A 212 -12.61 -11.20 1.10
C LEU A 212 -11.68 -11.15 -0.13
N GLY A 213 -10.52 -11.79 -0.06
CA GLY A 213 -9.48 -11.74 -1.09
C GLY A 213 -8.44 -10.63 -0.85
N GLY A 214 -7.28 -10.77 -1.49
CA GLY A 214 -6.17 -9.83 -1.41
C GLY A 214 -4.81 -10.52 -1.36
N GLY A 215 -3.76 -9.74 -1.10
CA GLY A 215 -2.40 -10.26 -0.97
C GLY A 215 -2.27 -11.25 0.19
N SER A 216 -1.51 -12.33 -0.02
CA SER A 216 -1.31 -13.38 0.97
C SER A 216 -0.51 -12.91 2.19
N THR A 217 -0.89 -13.40 3.36
CA THR A 217 -0.21 -13.12 4.65
C THR A 217 0.69 -14.26 5.10
N TYR A 218 0.43 -15.47 4.61
CA TYR A 218 1.19 -16.68 4.93
C TYR A 218 1.20 -17.62 3.72
N ARG A 219 2.38 -18.11 3.36
CA ARG A 219 2.65 -18.78 2.09
C ARG A 219 3.52 -20.00 2.27
N ARG A 220 3.48 -20.92 1.31
CA ARG A 220 4.31 -22.13 1.29
C ARG A 220 4.91 -22.38 -0.09
N SER A 221 6.20 -22.77 -0.15
CA SER A 221 6.83 -23.26 -1.38
C SER A 221 6.32 -24.66 -1.72
N VAL A 222 5.93 -24.86 -2.97
CA VAL A 222 5.36 -26.12 -3.46
C VAL A 222 5.98 -26.49 -4.81
N PRO A 223 5.94 -27.76 -5.23
CA PRO A 223 6.42 -28.15 -6.55
C PRO A 223 5.75 -27.36 -7.68
N LEU A 224 6.46 -27.12 -8.77
CA LEU A 224 5.88 -26.56 -9.99
C LEU A 224 4.75 -27.47 -10.46
N ASN A 225 3.56 -26.92 -10.65
CA ASN A 225 2.50 -27.61 -11.35
C ASN A 225 2.78 -27.52 -12.86
N PRO A 226 2.91 -28.66 -13.59
CA PRO A 226 3.25 -28.64 -15.01
C PRO A 226 2.28 -27.81 -15.87
N GLU A 227 0.97 -27.88 -15.59
CA GLU A 227 -0.05 -27.16 -16.37
C GLU A 227 0.04 -25.64 -16.15
N LEU A 228 0.26 -25.21 -14.90
CA LEU A 228 0.42 -23.79 -14.58
C LEU A 228 1.72 -23.22 -15.16
N LEU A 229 2.79 -24.02 -15.14
CA LEU A 229 4.07 -23.65 -15.75
C LEU A 229 3.94 -23.55 -17.27
N GLU A 230 3.28 -24.50 -17.92
CA GLU A 230 3.05 -24.47 -19.36
C GLU A 230 2.26 -23.23 -19.78
N ALA A 231 1.17 -22.91 -19.05
CA ALA A 231 0.39 -21.69 -19.28
C ALA A 231 1.23 -20.43 -19.08
N THR A 232 2.09 -20.42 -18.06
CA THR A 232 3.04 -19.33 -17.81
C THR A 232 4.00 -19.17 -18.98
N CYS A 233 4.62 -20.25 -19.47
CA CYS A 233 5.53 -20.21 -20.61
C CYS A 233 4.82 -19.69 -21.87
N LYS A 234 3.58 -20.11 -22.15
CA LYS A 234 2.79 -19.60 -23.28
C LYS A 234 2.58 -18.08 -23.19
N LEU A 235 2.19 -17.57 -22.01
CA LEU A 235 2.01 -16.13 -21.78
C LEU A 235 3.33 -15.36 -21.98
N MET A 236 4.43 -15.85 -21.40
CA MET A 236 5.73 -15.17 -21.50
C MET A 236 6.20 -15.12 -22.97
N LYS A 237 6.02 -16.22 -23.70
CA LYS A 237 6.39 -16.32 -25.11
C LYS A 237 5.57 -15.39 -26.01
N ALA A 238 4.26 -15.29 -25.77
CA ALA A 238 3.35 -14.47 -26.58
C ALA A 238 3.76 -12.99 -26.64
N VAL A 239 4.36 -12.45 -25.58
CA VAL A 239 4.79 -11.04 -25.50
C VAL A 239 6.32 -10.86 -25.52
N SER A 240 7.07 -11.92 -25.87
CA SER A 240 8.55 -11.93 -25.82
C SER A 240 9.10 -11.40 -24.49
N TYR A 241 8.49 -11.83 -23.38
CA TYR A 241 8.70 -11.26 -22.05
C TYR A 241 10.15 -11.36 -21.60
N THR A 242 10.70 -10.27 -21.05
CA THR A 242 12.03 -10.22 -20.43
C THR A 242 11.96 -9.59 -19.05
N GLY A 243 12.59 -10.23 -18.06
CA GLY A 243 12.62 -9.78 -16.67
C GLY A 243 11.83 -10.68 -15.73
N VAL A 244 11.39 -10.12 -14.59
CA VAL A 244 10.70 -10.89 -13.54
C VAL A 244 9.19 -10.75 -13.65
N CYS A 245 8.47 -11.87 -13.53
CA CYS A 245 7.01 -11.89 -13.56
C CYS A 245 6.45 -12.80 -12.48
N MET A 246 5.29 -12.46 -11.96
CA MET A 246 4.46 -13.39 -11.20
C MET A 246 3.12 -13.57 -11.92
N VAL A 247 2.82 -14.81 -12.27
CA VAL A 247 1.53 -15.22 -12.83
C VAL A 247 0.69 -15.82 -11.71
N GLU A 248 -0.48 -15.24 -11.46
CA GLU A 248 -1.38 -15.65 -10.39
C GLU A 248 -2.50 -16.54 -10.91
N PHE A 249 -2.71 -17.67 -10.24
CA PHE A 249 -3.74 -18.65 -10.54
C PHE A 249 -4.62 -18.89 -9.31
N ARG A 250 -5.84 -19.38 -9.56
CA ARG A 250 -6.64 -20.09 -8.57
C ARG A 250 -6.67 -21.56 -8.95
N TYR A 251 -6.28 -22.42 -8.02
CA TYR A 251 -6.29 -23.87 -8.19
C TYR A 251 -7.31 -24.50 -7.23
N ASN A 252 -8.16 -25.40 -7.71
CA ASN A 252 -9.08 -26.15 -6.87
C ASN A 252 -8.53 -27.57 -6.64
N PRO A 253 -8.09 -27.92 -5.42
CA PRO A 253 -7.51 -29.24 -5.16
C PRO A 253 -8.48 -30.41 -5.29
N GLU A 254 -9.79 -30.17 -5.13
CA GLU A 254 -10.82 -31.22 -5.19
C GLU A 254 -11.13 -31.59 -6.65
N SER A 255 -11.40 -30.58 -7.49
CA SER A 255 -11.72 -30.78 -8.90
C SER A 255 -10.49 -30.84 -9.81
N ARG A 256 -9.31 -30.48 -9.29
CA ARG A 256 -8.05 -30.27 -10.01
C ARG A 256 -8.13 -29.22 -11.12
N ARG A 257 -9.22 -28.45 -11.18
CA ARG A 257 -9.39 -27.35 -12.14
C ARG A 257 -8.66 -26.11 -11.64
N TRP A 258 -8.22 -25.29 -12.57
CA TRP A 258 -7.58 -24.02 -12.29
C TRP A 258 -7.96 -22.95 -13.30
N VAL A 259 -7.75 -21.70 -12.92
CA VAL A 259 -7.93 -20.55 -13.79
C VAL A 259 -6.85 -19.51 -13.55
N LEU A 260 -6.50 -18.76 -14.60
CA LEU A 260 -5.64 -17.58 -14.52
C LEU A 260 -6.40 -16.40 -13.91
N ILE A 261 -5.73 -15.66 -13.02
CA ILE A 261 -6.30 -14.50 -12.32
C ILE A 261 -5.71 -13.19 -12.83
N GLU A 262 -4.38 -13.08 -12.83
CA GLU A 262 -3.65 -11.89 -13.31
C GLU A 262 -2.16 -12.19 -13.54
N THR A 263 -1.47 -11.29 -14.21
CA THR A 263 -0.01 -11.27 -14.31
C THR A 263 0.54 -10.00 -13.68
N ASN A 264 1.74 -10.06 -13.09
CA ASN A 264 2.38 -8.94 -12.42
C ASN A 264 3.84 -8.82 -12.91
N GLY A 265 4.14 -7.79 -13.71
CA GLY A 265 5.45 -7.58 -14.33
C GLY A 265 6.46 -6.86 -13.44
N ARG A 266 6.51 -7.23 -12.16
CA ARG A 266 7.38 -6.64 -11.14
C ARG A 266 7.61 -7.62 -10.00
N PHE A 267 8.50 -7.27 -9.09
CA PHE A 267 8.63 -8.02 -7.84
C PHE A 267 7.31 -8.06 -7.06
N TRP A 268 7.07 -9.20 -6.43
CA TRP A 268 5.84 -9.54 -5.73
C TRP A 268 6.07 -9.62 -4.23
N GLY A 269 4.99 -9.56 -3.46
CA GLY A 269 5.07 -9.61 -2.00
C GLY A 269 5.60 -10.94 -1.44
N SER A 270 5.57 -12.03 -2.22
CA SER A 270 6.05 -13.38 -1.83
C SER A 270 7.55 -13.54 -1.99
N LEU A 271 8.23 -12.55 -2.54
CA LEU A 271 9.66 -12.62 -2.85
C LEU A 271 10.53 -13.16 -1.68
N PRO A 272 10.29 -12.82 -0.40
CA PRO A 272 11.05 -13.41 0.71
C PRO A 272 10.99 -14.94 0.76
N LEU A 273 9.85 -15.55 0.41
CA LEU A 273 9.71 -17.00 0.36
C LEU A 273 10.58 -17.62 -0.74
N ALA A 274 10.58 -17.04 -1.95
CA ALA A 274 11.39 -17.52 -3.06
C ALA A 274 12.88 -17.51 -2.70
N ILE A 275 13.37 -16.36 -2.18
CA ILE A 275 14.76 -16.19 -1.74
C ILE A 275 15.10 -17.19 -0.63
N ALA A 276 14.24 -17.33 0.38
CA ALA A 276 14.50 -18.26 1.47
C ALA A 276 14.49 -19.73 1.02
N SER A 277 13.74 -20.04 -0.04
CA SER A 277 13.67 -21.38 -0.63
C SER A 277 14.90 -21.68 -1.49
N GLY A 278 15.61 -20.66 -1.98
CA GLY A 278 16.86 -20.79 -2.75
C GLY A 278 16.88 -20.00 -4.06
N VAL A 279 15.76 -19.40 -4.47
CA VAL A 279 15.63 -18.72 -5.76
C VAL A 279 15.76 -17.21 -5.58
N ASP A 280 16.92 -16.68 -5.94
CA ASP A 280 17.32 -15.30 -5.68
C ASP A 280 17.03 -14.38 -6.87
N PHE A 281 15.74 -14.19 -7.19
CA PHE A 281 15.30 -13.37 -8.33
C PHE A 281 15.95 -11.99 -8.45
N PRO A 282 16.18 -11.20 -7.38
CA PRO A 282 16.83 -9.90 -7.52
C PRO A 282 18.27 -10.01 -8.02
N ARG A 283 19.04 -10.95 -7.47
CA ARG A 283 20.41 -11.19 -7.92
C ARG A 283 20.42 -11.76 -9.33
N TYR A 284 19.53 -12.70 -9.65
CA TYR A 284 19.44 -13.26 -10.99
C TYR A 284 19.05 -12.22 -12.05
N LEU A 285 18.12 -11.32 -11.72
CA LEU A 285 17.79 -10.18 -12.58
C LEU A 285 19.02 -9.28 -12.80
N TYR A 286 19.75 -8.94 -11.73
CA TYR A 286 20.98 -8.15 -11.86
C TYR A 286 22.02 -8.84 -12.75
N GLU A 287 22.31 -10.12 -12.51
CA GLU A 287 23.28 -10.89 -13.29
C GLU A 287 22.86 -11.02 -14.76
N MET A 288 21.56 -11.19 -15.03
CA MET A 288 21.02 -11.24 -16.40
C MET A 288 21.17 -9.88 -17.10
N MET A 289 20.78 -8.79 -16.44
CA MET A 289 20.78 -7.46 -17.04
C MET A 289 22.21 -6.91 -17.22
N LYS A 290 23.10 -7.15 -16.24
CA LYS A 290 24.46 -6.61 -16.25
C LYS A 290 25.44 -7.48 -17.04
N TYR A 291 25.38 -8.80 -16.90
CA TYR A 291 26.35 -9.72 -17.48
C TYR A 291 25.77 -10.59 -18.60
N GLY A 292 24.49 -10.45 -18.92
CA GLY A 292 23.85 -11.25 -19.96
C GLY A 292 23.69 -12.73 -19.61
N LYS A 293 23.80 -13.09 -18.32
CA LYS A 293 23.69 -14.48 -17.85
C LYS A 293 22.30 -15.07 -18.13
N THR A 294 22.26 -16.31 -18.60
CA THR A 294 21.00 -17.03 -18.93
C THR A 294 20.80 -18.31 -18.14
N GLU A 295 21.85 -18.83 -17.49
CA GLU A 295 21.80 -20.07 -16.72
C GLU A 295 21.81 -19.76 -15.23
N PHE A 296 20.85 -20.33 -14.50
CA PHE A 296 20.65 -20.06 -13.08
C PHE A 296 20.25 -21.34 -12.35
N ASP A 297 20.55 -21.42 -11.06
CA ASP A 297 20.05 -22.51 -10.23
C ASP A 297 18.56 -22.27 -9.91
N GLY A 298 17.72 -23.11 -10.50
CA GLY A 298 16.28 -23.14 -10.28
C GLY A 298 15.83 -24.13 -9.20
N ALA A 299 16.74 -24.86 -8.56
CA ALA A 299 16.38 -25.77 -7.49
C ALA A 299 15.95 -24.98 -6.24
N TYR A 300 14.87 -25.42 -5.60
CA TYR A 300 14.38 -24.77 -4.39
C TYR A 300 13.82 -25.75 -3.37
N ARG A 301 13.93 -25.35 -2.11
CA ARG A 301 13.44 -26.10 -0.95
C ARG A 301 11.92 -26.06 -0.92
N LEU A 302 11.32 -27.25 -0.91
CA LEU A 302 9.87 -27.45 -0.80
C LEU A 302 9.42 -27.40 0.66
N ASN A 303 8.14 -27.08 0.87
CA ASN A 303 7.51 -27.03 2.18
C ASN A 303 8.18 -26.06 3.16
N LEU A 304 8.80 -25.01 2.62
CA LEU A 304 9.20 -23.84 3.39
C LEU A 304 8.02 -22.88 3.45
N TYR A 305 7.81 -22.27 4.61
CA TYR A 305 6.73 -21.34 4.85
C TYR A 305 7.30 -19.94 5.10
N CYS A 306 6.58 -18.90 4.67
CA CYS A 306 6.95 -17.52 4.97
C CYS A 306 5.75 -16.72 5.43
N ARG A 307 5.89 -16.00 6.55
CA ARG A 307 4.84 -15.25 7.21
C ARG A 307 5.12 -13.77 7.24
N ASN A 308 4.10 -13.00 6.85
CA ASN A 308 4.01 -11.58 7.14
C ASN A 308 3.30 -11.37 8.47
N TRP A 309 4.07 -11.33 9.58
CA TRP A 309 3.51 -11.32 10.94
C TRP A 309 2.42 -10.27 11.18
N ARG A 310 2.63 -9.04 10.71
CA ARG A 310 1.65 -7.96 10.91
C ARG A 310 0.34 -8.22 10.18
N MET A 311 0.41 -8.59 8.90
CA MET A 311 -0.80 -8.86 8.12
C MET A 311 -1.49 -10.12 8.62
N ASP A 312 -0.71 -11.13 9.00
CA ASP A 312 -1.21 -12.42 9.45
C ASP A 312 -1.90 -12.36 10.81
N LEU A 313 -1.41 -11.52 11.74
CA LEU A 313 -2.12 -11.23 12.99
C LEU A 313 -3.49 -10.56 12.73
N GLY A 314 -3.57 -9.69 11.71
CA GLY A 314 -4.82 -9.08 11.26
C GLY A 314 -5.77 -10.11 10.64
N TRP A 315 -5.22 -11.03 9.85
CA TRP A 315 -5.95 -12.17 9.31
C TRP A 315 -6.49 -13.07 10.43
N LEU A 316 -5.66 -13.45 11.40
CA LEU A 316 -6.05 -14.32 12.52
C LEU A 316 -7.22 -13.73 13.30
N ARG A 317 -7.16 -12.43 13.63
CA ARG A 317 -8.27 -11.73 14.31
C ARG A 317 -9.55 -11.74 13.50
N SER A 318 -9.45 -11.49 12.19
CA SER A 318 -10.60 -11.52 11.28
C SER A 318 -11.17 -12.94 11.19
N ASN A 319 -10.31 -13.94 11.04
CA ASN A 319 -10.68 -15.34 10.96
C ASN A 319 -11.34 -15.84 12.24
N LEU A 320 -10.86 -15.47 13.43
CA LEU A 320 -11.48 -15.84 14.71
C LEU A 320 -12.89 -15.26 14.89
N ARG A 321 -13.15 -14.08 14.31
CA ARG A 321 -14.46 -13.40 14.39
C ARG A 321 -15.41 -13.76 13.25
N ALA A 322 -14.90 -14.44 12.22
CA ALA A 322 -15.68 -14.78 11.04
C ALA A 322 -16.71 -15.85 11.37
N ASP A 323 -17.90 -15.72 10.77
CA ASP A 323 -18.85 -16.81 10.71
C ASP A 323 -18.24 -17.96 9.88
N LYS A 324 -18.05 -19.11 10.54
CA LYS A 324 -17.44 -20.31 9.93
C LYS A 324 -18.42 -21.06 9.04
N ALA A 325 -19.71 -20.81 9.17
CA ALA A 325 -20.74 -21.40 8.33
C ALA A 325 -20.91 -20.64 7.01
N ASP A 326 -20.42 -19.40 6.89
CA ASP A 326 -20.53 -18.60 5.68
C ASP A 326 -19.56 -19.11 4.58
N PRO A 327 -20.05 -19.80 3.53
CA PRO A 327 -19.19 -20.37 2.48
C PRO A 327 -18.57 -19.29 1.59
N THR A 328 -19.03 -18.04 1.71
CA THR A 328 -18.49 -16.91 0.98
C THR A 328 -17.27 -16.29 1.67
N LEU A 329 -16.91 -16.74 2.88
CA LEU A 329 -15.68 -16.32 3.55
C LEU A 329 -14.59 -17.37 3.37
N MET A 330 -13.36 -16.92 3.06
CA MET A 330 -12.19 -17.79 3.04
C MET A 330 -11.66 -18.08 4.46
N SER A 331 -12.57 -18.40 5.38
CA SER A 331 -12.22 -18.64 6.77
C SER A 331 -11.69 -20.06 6.95
N LEU A 332 -10.72 -20.23 7.83
CA LEU A 332 -10.16 -21.54 8.19
C LEU A 332 -10.65 -21.98 9.57
N PRO A 333 -10.90 -23.30 9.77
CA PRO A 333 -11.24 -23.83 11.08
C PRO A 333 -10.03 -23.72 12.03
N LEU A 334 -10.29 -23.48 13.31
CA LEU A 334 -9.26 -23.12 14.29
C LEU A 334 -8.17 -24.20 14.44
N HIS A 335 -8.54 -25.49 14.38
CA HIS A 335 -7.57 -26.58 14.49
C HIS A 335 -6.52 -26.56 13.36
N ARG A 336 -6.89 -26.13 12.14
CA ARG A 336 -5.93 -25.99 11.03
C ARG A 336 -4.95 -24.86 11.29
N VAL A 337 -5.45 -23.73 11.78
CA VAL A 337 -4.62 -22.57 12.14
C VAL A 337 -3.64 -22.94 13.26
N MET A 338 -4.10 -23.66 14.29
CA MET A 338 -3.24 -24.11 15.39
C MET A 338 -2.19 -25.13 14.95
N ALA A 339 -2.51 -26.00 13.98
CA ALA A 339 -1.55 -26.96 13.45
C ALA A 339 -0.35 -26.29 12.77
N GLU A 340 -0.48 -25.04 12.31
CA GLU A 340 0.60 -24.30 11.66
C GLU A 340 1.66 -23.81 12.64
N VAL A 341 1.33 -23.66 13.92
CA VAL A 341 2.30 -23.28 14.97
C VAL A 341 3.46 -24.28 15.02
N ARG A 342 3.18 -25.55 14.70
CA ARG A 342 4.21 -26.60 14.57
C ARG A 342 5.33 -26.22 13.58
N ASN A 343 5.02 -25.45 12.54
CA ASN A 343 6.02 -25.09 11.51
C ASN A 343 7.13 -24.20 12.07
N VAL A 344 6.82 -23.40 13.09
CA VAL A 344 7.81 -22.59 13.83
C VAL A 344 8.83 -23.51 14.51
N PHE A 345 8.36 -24.52 15.24
CA PHE A 345 9.21 -25.49 15.93
C PHE A 345 9.99 -26.40 14.97
N LEU A 346 9.44 -26.67 13.79
CA LEU A 346 10.11 -27.44 12.74
C LEU A 346 11.13 -26.62 11.93
N LEU A 347 11.34 -25.34 12.27
CA LEU A 347 12.22 -24.41 11.54
C LEU A 347 11.89 -24.28 10.05
N ARG A 348 10.64 -24.64 9.67
CA ARG A 348 10.11 -24.52 8.31
C ARG A 348 9.55 -23.14 8.05
N GLU A 349 9.43 -22.30 9.08
CA GLU A 349 8.89 -20.96 8.97
C GLU A 349 10.00 -19.90 8.83
N ARG A 350 9.77 -18.96 7.92
CA ARG A 350 10.55 -17.75 7.67
C ARG A 350 9.65 -16.53 7.82
N SER A 351 10.28 -15.37 7.95
CA SER A 351 9.57 -14.10 8.06
C SER A 351 9.89 -13.21 6.87
N ASP A 352 8.88 -12.47 6.41
CA ASP A 352 9.07 -11.42 5.39
C ASP A 352 10.07 -10.35 5.85
N THR A 353 10.05 -10.02 7.14
CA THR A 353 10.79 -8.89 7.71
C THR A 353 11.89 -9.33 8.67
N PHE A 354 11.75 -10.43 9.40
CA PHE A 354 12.77 -10.87 10.37
C PHE A 354 13.86 -11.74 9.74
N THR A 355 15.10 -11.27 9.80
CA THR A 355 16.31 -12.03 9.49
C THR A 355 17.41 -11.67 10.50
N LEU A 356 18.21 -12.66 10.93
CA LEU A 356 19.20 -12.48 12.01
C LEU A 356 20.32 -11.48 11.66
N ASP A 357 20.73 -11.47 10.40
CA ASP A 357 21.81 -10.64 9.88
C ASP A 357 21.38 -9.18 9.61
N ASP A 358 20.08 -8.92 9.55
CA ASP A 358 19.49 -7.59 9.29
C ASP A 358 18.15 -7.41 10.05
N PRO A 359 18.19 -7.29 11.39
CA PRO A 359 16.98 -7.24 12.22
C PRO A 359 16.22 -5.92 12.15
N GLY A 360 16.84 -4.84 11.64
CA GLY A 360 16.29 -3.48 11.62
C GLY A 360 14.84 -3.38 11.10
N PRO A 361 14.53 -3.90 9.90
CA PRO A 361 13.18 -3.87 9.37
C PRO A 361 12.12 -4.57 10.24
N ALA A 362 12.47 -5.68 10.90
CA ALA A 362 11.55 -6.37 11.82
C ALA A 362 11.36 -5.61 13.12
N MET A 363 12.43 -5.02 13.68
CA MET A 363 12.32 -4.18 14.88
C MET A 363 11.40 -2.99 14.65
N GLU A 364 11.47 -2.36 13.47
CA GLU A 364 10.56 -1.29 13.09
C GLU A 364 9.10 -1.77 12.96
N GLU A 365 8.87 -2.93 12.36
CA GLU A 365 7.52 -3.50 12.29
C GLU A 365 6.95 -3.85 13.68
N LEU A 366 7.79 -4.36 14.59
CA LEU A 366 7.43 -4.66 15.98
C LEU A 366 7.19 -3.41 16.81
N ALA A 367 8.04 -2.38 16.70
CA ALA A 367 7.77 -1.05 17.26
C ALA A 367 6.45 -0.48 16.69
N GLY A 368 6.17 -0.80 15.43
CA GLY A 368 4.91 -0.66 14.70
C GLY A 368 3.68 -1.30 15.40
N LEU A 369 3.85 -2.38 16.13
CA LEU A 369 2.77 -3.07 16.83
C LEU A 369 2.71 -2.66 18.31
N PHE A 370 3.84 -2.67 19.01
CA PHE A 370 3.94 -2.28 20.42
C PHE A 370 3.62 -0.80 20.65
N GLY A 371 4.00 0.09 19.73
CA GLY A 371 3.64 1.50 19.78
C GLY A 371 2.12 1.72 19.76
N ARG A 372 1.36 0.92 18.99
CA ARG A 372 -0.11 1.00 18.96
C ARG A 372 -0.73 0.46 20.25
N LEU A 373 -0.21 -0.65 20.77
CA LEU A 373 -0.71 -1.24 22.02
C LEU A 373 -0.42 -0.31 23.22
N SER A 374 0.81 0.18 23.34
CA SER A 374 1.21 1.12 24.38
C SER A 374 0.49 2.46 24.24
N ALA A 375 0.30 3.01 23.04
CA ALA A 375 -0.54 4.18 22.83
C ALA A 375 -1.99 3.92 23.25
N THR A 376 -2.56 2.75 22.95
CA THR A 376 -3.92 2.37 23.37
C THR A 376 -4.04 2.29 24.89
N VAL A 377 -3.06 1.71 25.58
CA VAL A 377 -3.05 1.57 27.04
C VAL A 377 -2.74 2.90 27.73
N SER A 378 -1.67 3.60 27.32
CA SER A 378 -1.27 4.89 27.89
C SER A 378 -2.28 5.98 27.61
N SER A 379 -2.94 5.96 26.45
CA SER A 379 -4.07 6.85 26.18
C SER A 379 -5.30 6.50 27.01
N ARG A 380 -5.37 5.40 27.78
CA ARG A 380 -6.44 5.21 28.78
C ARG A 380 -6.10 5.83 30.12
N LEU A 381 -4.83 6.15 30.38
CA LEU A 381 -4.39 6.76 31.62
C LEU A 381 -4.62 8.28 31.61
N THR A 382 -5.47 8.76 32.51
CA THR A 382 -5.87 10.19 32.62
C THR A 382 -4.68 11.13 32.82
N VAL A 383 -3.68 10.72 33.61
CA VAL A 383 -2.48 11.53 33.89
C VAL A 383 -1.66 11.77 32.62
N VAL A 384 -1.48 10.73 31.80
CA VAL A 384 -0.77 10.81 30.53
C VAL A 384 -1.51 11.73 29.56
N ARG A 385 -2.84 11.56 29.45
CA ARG A 385 -3.68 12.45 28.62
C ARG A 385 -3.59 13.92 29.06
N ARG A 386 -3.60 14.21 30.36
CA ARG A 386 -3.46 15.58 30.88
C ARG A 386 -2.11 16.19 30.52
N ARG A 387 -1.01 15.44 30.65
CA ARG A 387 0.34 15.90 30.26
C ARG A 387 0.44 16.14 28.74
N MET A 388 -0.07 15.22 27.93
CA MET A 388 -0.10 15.37 26.46
C MET A 388 -0.90 16.61 26.06
N ARG A 389 -2.10 16.80 26.65
CA ARG A 389 -2.92 17.99 26.43
C ARG A 389 -2.21 19.26 26.81
N HIS A 390 -1.55 19.31 27.97
CA HIS A 390 -0.82 20.49 28.41
C HIS A 390 0.31 20.85 27.44
N ARG A 391 1.11 19.87 27.01
CA ARG A 391 2.17 20.08 26.02
C ARG A 391 1.61 20.55 24.68
N ALA A 392 0.59 19.87 24.17
CA ALA A 392 -0.04 20.21 22.90
C ALA A 392 -0.66 21.62 22.92
N LEU A 393 -1.37 21.98 24.00
CA LEU A 393 -1.95 23.32 24.17
C LEU A 393 -0.90 24.40 24.34
N ASN A 394 0.16 24.15 25.12
CA ASN A 394 1.23 25.14 25.29
C ASN A 394 1.94 25.39 23.97
N LEU A 395 2.35 24.34 23.26
CA LEU A 395 2.97 24.51 21.95
C LEU A 395 2.02 25.21 20.99
N PHE A 396 0.76 24.78 20.90
CA PHE A 396 -0.23 25.42 20.04
C PHE A 396 -0.40 26.92 20.33
N ARG A 397 -0.48 27.30 21.61
CA ARG A 397 -0.65 28.70 22.04
C ARG A 397 0.51 29.60 21.67
N HIS A 398 1.73 29.06 21.64
CA HIS A 398 2.94 29.81 21.33
C HIS A 398 3.41 29.59 19.88
N SER A 399 2.64 28.86 19.08
CA SER A 399 2.96 28.61 17.68
C SER A 399 2.36 29.70 16.80
N SER A 400 3.12 30.13 15.81
CA SER A 400 2.59 30.99 14.74
C SER A 400 2.13 30.16 13.53
N SER A 401 2.48 28.87 13.51
CA SER A 401 2.20 27.98 12.38
C SER A 401 1.79 26.57 12.80
N VAL A 402 0.75 26.03 12.13
CA VAL A 402 0.18 24.71 12.41
C VAL A 402 0.01 23.91 11.12
N LEU A 403 0.50 22.67 11.12
CA LEU A 403 0.38 21.73 10.01
C LEU A 403 -0.52 20.54 10.40
N PHE A 404 -1.58 20.30 9.65
CA PHE A 404 -2.39 19.08 9.79
C PHE A 404 -1.93 18.01 8.80
N VAL A 405 -1.61 16.81 9.28
CA VAL A 405 -1.11 15.71 8.44
C VAL A 405 -2.04 14.50 8.57
N CYS A 406 -2.68 14.10 7.47
CA CYS A 406 -3.38 12.82 7.40
C CYS A 406 -2.75 11.88 6.36
N LYS A 407 -3.39 10.73 6.10
CA LYS A 407 -2.88 9.77 5.11
C LYS A 407 -2.88 10.38 3.71
N GLY A 408 -4.04 10.77 3.19
CA GLY A 408 -4.19 11.18 1.79
C GLY A 408 -4.25 12.68 1.50
N ASN A 409 -4.41 13.53 2.53
CA ASN A 409 -4.75 14.95 2.38
C ASN A 409 -6.01 15.22 1.53
N ILE A 410 -7.02 14.36 1.65
CA ILE A 410 -8.30 14.46 0.91
C ILE A 410 -9.54 14.34 1.82
N CYS A 411 -9.37 14.15 3.13
CA CYS A 411 -10.48 13.96 4.09
C CYS A 411 -10.22 14.73 5.40
N ARG A 412 -9.56 14.09 6.38
CA ARG A 412 -9.36 14.61 7.75
C ARG A 412 -8.57 15.91 7.82
N SER A 413 -7.38 15.96 7.22
CA SER A 413 -6.50 17.13 7.30
C SER A 413 -6.96 18.35 6.51
N PRO A 414 -7.53 18.25 5.28
CA PRO A 414 -8.05 19.44 4.62
C PRO A 414 -9.27 20.01 5.35
N PHE A 415 -10.17 19.16 5.86
CA PHE A 415 -11.24 19.65 6.72
C PHE A 415 -10.67 20.42 7.94
N ALA A 416 -9.68 19.85 8.62
CA ALA A 416 -9.04 20.51 9.76
C ALA A 416 -8.39 21.86 9.40
N GLU A 417 -7.67 21.95 8.26
CA GLU A 417 -7.07 23.20 7.79
C GLU A 417 -8.12 24.28 7.55
N TYR A 418 -9.14 23.99 6.73
CA TYR A 418 -10.12 24.99 6.32
C TYR A 418 -10.98 25.41 7.52
N TYR A 419 -11.37 24.45 8.37
CA TYR A 419 -12.13 24.73 9.58
C TYR A 419 -11.34 25.57 10.59
N ALA A 420 -10.04 25.29 10.77
CA ALA A 420 -9.17 26.05 11.65
C ALA A 420 -8.89 27.46 11.11
N LYS A 421 -8.66 27.63 9.80
CA LYS A 421 -8.48 28.95 9.16
C LYS A 421 -9.65 29.88 9.41
N ALA A 422 -10.88 29.35 9.34
CA ALA A 422 -12.09 30.13 9.60
C ALA A 422 -12.21 30.63 11.06
N ARG A 423 -11.48 30.02 12.01
CA ARG A 423 -11.58 30.31 13.45
C ARG A 423 -10.36 31.01 14.01
N MET A 424 -9.21 30.84 13.37
CA MET A 424 -7.92 31.35 13.81
C MET A 424 -7.19 31.96 12.61
N PRO A 425 -7.72 33.06 12.04
CA PRO A 425 -7.23 33.63 10.79
C PRO A 425 -5.81 34.20 10.88
N THR A 426 -5.32 34.49 12.09
CA THR A 426 -3.97 35.00 12.34
C THR A 426 -2.89 33.91 12.32
N LEU A 427 -3.27 32.63 12.41
CA LEU A 427 -2.31 31.51 12.40
C LEU A 427 -2.01 31.07 10.97
N ARG A 428 -0.73 30.82 10.67
CA ARG A 428 -0.32 30.16 9.43
C ARG A 428 -0.72 28.68 9.49
N ILE A 429 -1.85 28.34 8.88
CA ILE A 429 -2.38 26.97 8.89
C ILE A 429 -2.22 26.33 7.51
N SER A 430 -1.77 25.08 7.46
CA SER A 430 -1.81 24.28 6.25
C SER A 430 -2.08 22.80 6.53
N SER A 431 -2.33 22.02 5.49
CA SER A 431 -2.42 20.57 5.58
C SER A 431 -1.69 19.86 4.45
N VAL A 432 -1.17 18.68 4.76
CA VAL A 432 -0.47 17.79 3.83
C VAL A 432 -0.78 16.32 4.13
N GLY A 433 -0.29 15.41 3.29
CA GLY A 433 -0.54 13.98 3.35
C GLY A 433 0.75 13.18 3.25
N LEU A 434 0.73 11.95 3.76
CA LEU A 434 1.84 11.00 3.58
C LEU A 434 1.74 10.20 2.28
N LEU A 435 0.52 10.07 1.73
CA LEU A 435 0.35 9.44 0.44
C LEU A 435 1.08 10.29 -0.58
N PRO A 436 2.00 9.68 -1.32
CA PRO A 436 2.92 10.44 -2.15
C PRO A 436 2.35 11.06 -3.44
N ALA A 437 1.05 11.31 -3.46
CA ALA A 437 0.28 11.79 -4.59
C ALA A 437 -0.47 13.06 -4.15
N SER A 438 -0.17 14.17 -4.81
CA SER A 438 -0.84 15.45 -4.69
C SER A 438 -1.89 15.64 -5.79
N GLY A 439 -2.63 16.76 -5.77
CA GLY A 439 -3.58 17.10 -6.83
C GLY A 439 -4.89 16.32 -6.78
N ARG A 440 -5.02 15.34 -5.91
CA ARG A 440 -6.26 14.56 -5.75
C ARG A 440 -7.35 15.38 -5.07
N SER A 441 -8.58 15.20 -5.55
CA SER A 441 -9.77 15.82 -5.01
C SER A 441 -10.29 15.09 -3.76
N SER A 442 -11.02 15.84 -2.92
CA SER A 442 -11.76 15.25 -1.81
C SER A 442 -12.91 14.38 -2.31
N PRO A 443 -13.16 13.18 -1.73
CA PRO A 443 -14.30 12.32 -2.12
C PRO A 443 -15.65 13.02 -1.94
N LYS A 444 -16.68 12.58 -2.67
CA LYS A 444 -18.03 13.18 -2.61
C LYS A 444 -18.58 13.28 -1.18
N PHE A 445 -18.57 12.17 -0.42
CA PHE A 445 -19.00 12.18 0.98
C PHE A 445 -18.14 13.08 1.88
N ALA A 446 -16.86 13.27 1.55
CA ALA A 446 -15.98 14.20 2.26
C ALA A 446 -16.37 15.66 2.02
N VAL A 447 -16.76 16.00 0.78
CA VAL A 447 -17.24 17.34 0.43
C VAL A 447 -18.61 17.61 1.06
N GLU A 448 -19.52 16.63 0.97
CA GLU A 448 -20.87 16.71 1.53
C GLU A 448 -20.85 16.92 3.06
N ALA A 449 -20.12 16.07 3.79
CA ALA A 449 -20.01 16.19 5.25
C ALA A 449 -19.31 17.48 5.70
N ALA A 450 -18.40 18.04 4.88
CA ALA A 450 -17.75 19.32 5.17
C ALA A 450 -18.71 20.50 4.99
N ARG A 451 -19.54 20.48 3.93
CA ARG A 451 -20.53 21.52 3.64
C ARG A 451 -21.57 21.65 4.74
N ALA A 452 -22.00 20.52 5.33
CA ALA A 452 -22.86 20.50 6.51
C ALA A 452 -22.27 21.26 7.72
N ARG A 453 -20.97 21.59 7.69
CA ARG A 453 -20.25 22.36 8.72
C ARG A 453 -19.70 23.70 8.21
N GLY A 454 -20.21 24.18 7.08
CA GLY A 454 -19.83 25.48 6.50
C GLY A 454 -18.46 25.51 5.83
N ILE A 455 -17.90 24.35 5.48
CA ILE A 455 -16.60 24.25 4.78
C ILE A 455 -16.81 23.65 3.39
N ASP A 456 -16.32 24.32 2.35
CA ASP A 456 -16.29 23.73 1.01
C ASP A 456 -14.91 23.14 0.68
N LEU A 457 -14.88 21.82 0.48
CA LEU A 457 -13.68 21.09 0.08
C LEU A 457 -13.64 20.77 -1.42
N SER A 458 -14.60 21.28 -2.22
CA SER A 458 -14.70 20.97 -3.65
C SER A 458 -13.45 21.38 -4.46
N GLN A 459 -12.86 22.51 -4.08
CA GLN A 459 -11.65 23.07 -4.69
C GLN A 459 -10.35 22.61 -4.00
N HIS A 460 -10.45 21.86 -2.89
CA HIS A 460 -9.25 21.36 -2.21
C HIS A 460 -8.51 20.36 -3.12
N ARG A 461 -7.18 20.44 -3.10
CA ARG A 461 -6.29 19.52 -3.80
C ARG A 461 -5.21 19.05 -2.84
N SER A 462 -5.03 17.73 -2.79
CA SER A 462 -4.07 17.12 -1.86
C SER A 462 -2.64 17.61 -2.08
N LYS A 463 -1.88 17.73 -0.99
CA LYS A 463 -0.45 18.07 -0.96
C LYS A 463 0.33 16.97 -0.25
N VAL A 464 1.58 16.75 -0.64
CA VAL A 464 2.47 15.75 -0.03
C VAL A 464 3.36 16.41 1.01
N LEU A 465 3.58 15.72 2.14
CA LEU A 465 4.53 16.14 3.17
C LEU A 465 5.95 16.15 2.61
N THR A 466 6.70 17.21 2.88
CA THR A 466 8.12 17.34 2.49
C THR A 466 8.95 17.75 3.71
N ASP A 467 10.27 17.64 3.60
CA ASP A 467 11.19 18.09 4.64
C ASP A 467 11.06 19.60 4.93
N GLU A 468 10.72 20.40 3.91
CA GLU A 468 10.47 21.83 4.09
C GLU A 468 9.25 22.09 4.99
N HIS A 469 8.17 21.31 4.83
CA HIS A 469 7.03 21.39 5.75
C HIS A 469 7.44 21.01 7.18
N LEU A 470 8.29 20.00 7.33
CA LEU A 470 8.84 19.62 8.63
C LEU A 470 9.74 20.69 9.23
N ARG A 471 10.30 21.62 8.46
CA ARG A 471 11.09 22.75 8.99
C ARG A 471 10.23 23.99 9.26
N SER A 472 9.26 24.26 8.39
CA SER A 472 8.53 25.53 8.32
C SER A 472 7.36 25.69 9.28
N PHE A 473 6.97 24.62 9.97
CA PHE A 473 5.84 24.61 10.89
C PHE A 473 6.26 24.29 12.33
N ASP A 474 5.72 25.05 13.28
CA ASP A 474 6.03 24.96 14.71
C ASP A 474 5.39 23.72 15.34
N VAL A 475 4.15 23.43 14.95
CA VAL A 475 3.37 22.29 15.47
C VAL A 475 2.75 21.49 14.33
N ILE A 476 2.82 20.17 14.46
CA ILE A 476 2.27 19.23 13.50
C ILE A 476 1.24 18.34 14.20
N PHE A 477 -0.01 18.38 13.74
CA PHE A 477 -1.07 17.49 14.21
C PHE A 477 -1.34 16.33 13.25
N VAL A 478 -1.42 15.13 13.82
CA VAL A 478 -1.81 13.89 13.15
C VAL A 478 -3.08 13.32 13.76
N PHE A 479 -3.68 12.33 13.09
CA PHE A 479 -5.01 11.81 13.46
C PHE A 479 -4.98 10.39 14.02
N ASP A 480 -3.91 9.62 13.81
CA ASP A 480 -3.80 8.22 14.23
C ASP A 480 -2.35 7.83 14.52
N ALA A 481 -2.15 6.67 15.14
CA ALA A 481 -0.83 6.22 15.61
C ALA A 481 0.14 5.87 14.47
N ASP A 482 -0.37 5.43 13.32
CA ASP A 482 0.45 5.11 12.16
C ASP A 482 1.02 6.40 11.55
N LEU A 483 0.19 7.45 11.44
CA LEU A 483 0.62 8.79 11.04
C LEU A 483 1.63 9.40 12.01
N PHE A 484 1.35 9.33 13.33
CA PHE A 484 2.24 9.89 14.35
C PHE A 484 3.66 9.39 14.19
N ARG A 485 3.83 8.07 14.09
CA ARG A 485 5.16 7.45 13.99
C ARG A 485 5.87 7.79 12.70
N ALA A 486 5.15 7.77 11.59
CA ALA A 486 5.72 8.12 10.29
C ALA A 486 6.26 9.56 10.29
N VAL A 487 5.45 10.52 10.77
CA VAL A 487 5.81 11.94 10.79
C VAL A 487 6.87 12.24 11.85
N ASP A 488 6.75 11.68 13.06
CA ASP A 488 7.73 11.87 14.15
C ASP A 488 9.11 11.31 13.77
N ARG A 489 9.17 10.18 13.06
CA ARG A 489 10.44 9.66 12.53
C ARG A 489 11.03 10.55 11.46
N ALA A 490 10.23 10.99 10.49
CA ALA A 490 10.71 11.91 9.46
C ALA A 490 11.27 13.19 10.08
N ALA A 491 10.57 13.73 11.10
CA ALA A 491 11.02 14.87 11.86
C ALA A 491 12.34 14.58 12.61
N LYS A 492 12.47 13.43 13.28
CA LYS A 492 13.71 13.01 13.97
C LYS A 492 14.91 12.86 13.03
N ARG A 493 14.73 12.31 11.82
CA ARG A 493 15.80 12.21 10.80
C ARG A 493 16.31 13.58 10.37
N GLN A 494 15.47 14.61 10.47
CA GLN A 494 15.82 16.01 10.20
C GLN A 494 16.21 16.77 11.48
N SER A 495 16.45 16.09 12.61
CA SER A 495 16.73 16.70 13.91
C SER A 495 15.62 17.61 14.47
N MET A 496 14.37 17.40 14.06
CA MET A 496 13.19 18.21 14.43
C MET A 496 12.23 17.48 15.39
N ALA A 497 12.75 16.83 16.44
CA ALA A 497 11.94 16.04 17.36
C ALA A 497 11.00 16.91 18.26
N GLY A 498 9.90 16.32 18.74
CA GLY A 498 9.09 16.90 19.82
C GLY A 498 7.97 17.86 19.40
N LYS A 499 7.73 18.03 18.10
CA LYS A 499 6.67 18.92 17.57
C LYS A 499 5.48 18.23 16.91
N VAL A 500 5.44 16.90 16.95
CA VAL A 500 4.35 16.09 16.38
C VAL A 500 3.40 15.68 17.50
N PHE A 501 2.10 15.89 17.32
CA PHE A 501 1.06 15.60 18.30
C PHE A 501 -0.18 14.99 17.66
N TYR A 502 -0.94 14.22 18.43
CA TYR A 502 -2.29 13.82 18.03
C TYR A 502 -3.24 14.99 18.14
N LEU A 503 -4.10 15.23 17.15
CA LEU A 503 -5.13 16.26 17.26
C LEU A 503 -6.07 15.97 18.45
N GLY A 504 -6.41 14.71 18.67
CA GLY A 504 -7.22 14.29 19.81
C GLY A 504 -6.57 14.55 21.17
N SER A 505 -5.26 14.85 21.24
CA SER A 505 -4.60 15.20 22.51
C SER A 505 -5.07 16.53 23.09
N LEU A 506 -5.74 17.38 22.30
CA LEU A 506 -6.34 18.64 22.76
C LEU A 506 -7.54 18.42 23.70
N ASP A 507 -8.07 17.20 23.76
CA ASP A 507 -9.14 16.80 24.67
C ASP A 507 -8.75 15.55 25.48
N VAL A 508 -9.18 15.50 26.74
CA VAL A 508 -8.94 14.34 27.62
C VAL A 508 -10.14 13.40 27.70
N ARG A 509 -11.33 13.85 27.26
CA ARG A 509 -12.60 13.15 27.47
C ARG A 509 -12.81 11.98 26.53
N GLU A 510 -12.41 12.14 25.27
CA GLU A 510 -12.66 11.18 24.20
C GLU A 510 -11.36 10.53 23.72
N ALA A 511 -11.44 9.65 22.71
CA ALA A 511 -10.28 8.95 22.16
C ALA A 511 -9.23 9.91 21.56
N LEU A 512 -7.96 9.49 21.67
CA LEU A 512 -6.80 10.20 21.13
C LEU A 512 -6.77 10.16 19.59
N GLU A 513 -7.14 9.02 19.02
CA GLU A 513 -7.17 8.79 17.57
C GLU A 513 -8.54 9.15 16.98
N ILE A 514 -8.53 9.74 15.78
CA ILE A 514 -9.71 10.07 14.99
C ILE A 514 -9.73 9.11 13.79
N ARG A 515 -10.75 8.24 13.77
CA ARG A 515 -10.90 7.18 12.75
C ARG A 515 -10.86 7.78 11.34
N ASP A 516 -10.22 7.08 10.41
CA ASP A 516 -10.15 7.48 9.01
C ASP A 516 -11.47 7.13 8.28
N PRO A 517 -12.24 8.11 7.77
CA PRO A 517 -13.50 7.84 7.09
C PRO A 517 -13.32 7.43 5.62
N TYR A 518 -12.09 7.37 5.10
CA TYR A 518 -11.86 7.04 3.70
C TYR A 518 -12.39 5.65 3.31
N GLY A 519 -13.13 5.58 2.20
CA GLY A 519 -13.78 4.34 1.72
C GLY A 519 -15.00 3.90 2.54
N LYS A 520 -15.52 4.80 3.39
CA LYS A 520 -16.73 4.59 4.20
C LYS A 520 -17.90 5.45 3.73
N ASN A 521 -19.04 5.31 4.40
CA ASN A 521 -20.27 6.04 4.09
C ASN A 521 -20.25 7.47 4.68
N LEU A 522 -21.28 8.27 4.35
CA LEU A 522 -21.42 9.65 4.79
C LEU A 522 -21.40 9.81 6.32
N VAL A 523 -22.05 8.90 7.05
CA VAL A 523 -22.14 8.94 8.53
C VAL A 523 -20.76 8.87 9.18
N ASP A 524 -19.88 8.02 8.64
CA ASP A 524 -18.50 7.91 9.13
C ASP A 524 -17.70 9.22 8.90
N PHE A 525 -17.94 9.92 7.79
CA PHE A 525 -17.34 11.24 7.53
C PHE A 525 -17.86 12.30 8.50
N GLU A 526 -19.16 12.36 8.73
CA GLU A 526 -19.78 13.32 9.64
C GLU A 526 -19.27 13.16 11.07
N ALA A 527 -19.14 11.92 11.55
CA ALA A 527 -18.61 11.63 12.87
C ALA A 527 -17.14 12.10 13.03
N ALA A 528 -16.30 11.83 12.02
CA ALA A 528 -14.90 12.27 12.02
C ALA A 528 -14.79 13.80 12.03
N TYR A 529 -15.60 14.49 11.21
CA TYR A 529 -15.56 15.95 11.12
C TYR A 529 -16.17 16.63 12.36
N ALA A 530 -17.21 16.05 12.96
CA ALA A 530 -17.74 16.50 14.25
C ALA A 530 -16.64 16.53 15.31
N ARG A 531 -15.84 15.46 15.36
CA ARG A 531 -14.75 15.32 16.32
C ARG A 531 -13.64 16.35 16.08
N ILE A 532 -13.21 16.52 14.82
CA ILE A 532 -12.19 17.51 14.45
C ILE A 532 -12.64 18.93 14.78
N ALA A 533 -13.87 19.28 14.40
CA ALA A 533 -14.47 20.59 14.65
C ALA A 533 -14.47 20.94 16.15
N SER A 534 -15.01 20.04 16.97
CA SER A 534 -15.08 20.19 18.43
C SER A 534 -13.70 20.43 19.07
N LEU A 535 -12.65 19.77 18.57
CA LEU A 535 -11.28 19.97 19.07
C LEU A 535 -10.73 21.34 18.68
N ILE A 536 -10.95 21.79 17.44
CA ILE A 536 -10.51 23.09 16.95
C ILE A 536 -11.24 24.22 17.68
N ASP A 537 -12.57 24.15 17.82
CA ASP A 537 -13.39 25.16 18.50
C ASP A 537 -12.92 25.41 19.93
N ARG A 538 -12.71 24.33 20.68
CA ARG A 538 -12.25 24.42 22.08
C ARG A 538 -10.86 25.05 22.17
N THR A 539 -10.01 24.78 21.19
CA THR A 539 -8.64 25.29 21.16
C THR A 539 -8.63 26.77 20.79
N ALA A 540 -9.39 27.17 19.77
CA ALA A 540 -9.59 28.57 19.41
C ALA A 540 -10.15 29.40 20.58
N ALA A 541 -11.18 28.89 21.26
CA ALA A 541 -11.74 29.53 22.46
C ALA A 541 -10.76 29.60 23.64
N ALA A 542 -9.80 28.68 23.72
CA ALA A 542 -8.75 28.70 24.75
C ALA A 542 -7.58 29.64 24.39
N ALA A 543 -7.37 29.94 23.11
CA ALA A 543 -6.40 30.91 22.64
C ALA A 543 -6.93 32.35 22.77
N GLY A 544 -8.19 32.60 22.39
CA GLY A 544 -8.82 33.92 22.54
C GLY A 544 -8.90 34.42 23.99
N ARG A 545 -9.12 33.51 24.95
CA ARG A 545 -9.11 33.84 26.40
C ARG A 545 -7.72 34.16 26.95
N ALA A 546 -6.65 33.68 26.33
CA ALA A 546 -5.27 33.96 26.76
C ALA A 546 -4.79 35.33 26.24
N ALA A 547 -5.16 35.70 25.01
CA ALA A 547 -4.90 37.04 24.46
C ALA A 547 -5.56 38.13 25.31
N ALA A 548 -6.84 37.97 25.66
CA ALA A 548 -7.59 38.92 26.48
C ALA A 548 -7.03 39.10 27.92
N HIS A 549 -6.39 38.07 28.50
CA HIS A 549 -5.74 38.16 29.82
C HIS A 549 -4.37 38.84 29.77
N THR A 550 -3.71 38.86 28.62
CA THR A 550 -2.41 39.54 28.46
C THR A 550 -2.61 41.04 28.24
N GLU A 551 -3.69 41.43 27.54
CA GLU A 551 -4.06 42.84 27.32
C GLU A 551 -4.67 43.53 28.55
N THR A 552 -5.19 42.78 29.53
CA THR A 552 -5.69 43.35 30.79
C THR A 552 -4.63 43.42 31.90
N ALA A 553 -3.42 42.89 31.64
CA ALA A 553 -2.30 42.87 32.57
C ALA A 553 -1.13 43.79 32.13
N ALA A 554 -1.27 44.45 30.98
CA ALA A 554 -0.42 45.56 30.51
C ALA A 554 -1.19 46.87 30.70
#